data_AF-A0A7Y1MVJ2-F1
#
_entry.id   AF-A0A7Y1MVJ2-F1
#
_cell.length_a   1.000
_cell.length_b   1.000
_cell.length_c   1.000
_cell.angle_alpha   90.00
_cell.angle_beta   90.00
_cell.angle_gamma   90.00
#
_symmetry.space_group_name_H-M   'P 1'
#
loop_
_entity.id
_entity.type
_entity.pdbx_description
1 polymer ?
#
loop_
_entity_poly.entity_id
_entity_poly.type
_entity_poly.pdbx_seq_one_letter_code
_entity_poly.pdbx_strand_id
1 'polypeptide(L)'
;MSIKYFAAFVIAPWLASTAQAEWQKSEIKDEMRGKSTSVFSLTSSPISGSGPDVTLMVLDKNDGQPGVVFSVKDGRTEGCPTADSSYCNVNVKFDDGKVLAENFSTAEGTHLVPSEVVAFAGTITKARNLFLEVDLKQYGLLQYKFSVKGLDIFIDRSPKVKVLGFELGEAYPNLDIPLTKSKVNGMDVCYAGENIEGVFGPGKAEKVHMCFYDNVFYSAIVTPGTKPTYVAGVKYLNSVFGKPDPDSIYPSWPNTGDKVIRRSTKRASYLTFEKNKYGLPFIISDEVISPLVPETPKP
;
A
#
# COMPACT_ATOMS: atom_id res chain seq x y z
N MET A 1 1.31 61.65 47.19
CA MET A 1 1.62 60.20 47.27
C MET A 1 0.55 59.49 46.45
N SER A 2 0.80 59.26 45.15
CA SER A 2 -0.16 58.61 44.24
C SER A 2 0.58 57.56 43.43
N ILE A 3 0.04 56.35 43.51
CA ILE A 3 0.60 55.09 43.03
C ILE A 3 0.46 55.02 41.51
N LYS A 4 1.58 54.72 40.81
CA LYS A 4 1.61 54.41 39.38
C LYS A 4 1.07 52.99 39.17
N TYR A 5 0.03 52.84 38.36
CA TYR A 5 -0.42 51.53 37.88
C TYR A 5 0.48 51.08 36.73
N PHE A 6 1.21 49.99 36.93
CA PHE A 6 1.85 49.22 35.86
C PHE A 6 0.83 48.24 35.29
N ALA A 7 0.41 48.45 34.04
CA ALA A 7 -0.36 47.46 33.29
C ALA A 7 0.61 46.40 32.74
N ALA A 8 0.61 45.21 33.32
CA ALA A 8 1.31 44.06 32.78
C ALA A 8 0.43 43.42 31.69
N PHE A 9 0.82 43.60 30.43
CA PHE A 9 0.28 42.86 29.30
C PHE A 9 0.82 41.42 29.38
N VAL A 10 0.01 40.49 29.89
CA VAL A 10 0.31 39.06 29.80
C VAL A 10 -0.02 38.60 28.39
N ILE A 11 1.02 38.46 27.57
CA ILE A 11 0.92 37.79 26.26
C ILE A 11 0.77 36.29 26.55
N ALA A 12 -0.47 35.79 26.55
CA ALA A 12 -0.73 34.37 26.57
C ALA A 12 -0.31 33.77 25.21
N PRO A 13 0.66 32.84 25.15
CA PRO A 13 0.92 32.12 23.93
C PRO A 13 -0.31 31.26 23.63
N TRP A 14 -0.96 31.56 22.51
CA TRP A 14 -1.93 30.66 21.89
C TRP A 14 -1.17 29.39 21.48
N LEU A 15 -1.10 28.43 22.39
CA LEU A 15 -0.82 27.05 22.04
C LEU A 15 -2.02 26.60 21.21
N ALA A 16 -1.89 26.68 19.88
CA ALA A 16 -2.74 25.94 18.99
C ALA A 16 -2.54 24.46 19.33
N SER A 17 -3.42 23.92 20.17
CA SER A 17 -3.57 22.47 20.30
C SER A 17 -3.95 21.95 18.93
N THR A 18 -2.95 21.51 18.17
CA THR A 18 -3.17 20.58 17.07
C THR A 18 -3.64 19.29 17.73
N ALA A 19 -4.95 19.19 17.98
CA ALA A 19 -5.59 17.95 18.34
C ALA A 19 -5.33 16.98 17.19
N GLN A 20 -4.30 16.14 17.32
CA GLN A 20 -4.13 15.02 16.43
C GLN A 20 -5.34 14.13 16.67
N ALA A 21 -6.17 13.93 15.63
CA ALA A 21 -7.29 13.02 15.72
C ALA A 21 -6.75 11.62 16.02
N GLU A 22 -6.93 11.15 17.25
CA GLU A 22 -6.56 9.81 17.66
C GLU A 22 -7.57 8.80 17.10
N TRP A 23 -7.09 7.57 16.85
CA TRP A 23 -7.95 6.48 16.42
C TRP A 23 -9.07 6.21 17.44
N GLN A 24 -10.31 6.32 17.00
CA GLN A 24 -11.44 5.88 17.81
C GLN A 24 -11.56 4.37 17.71
N LYS A 25 -11.42 3.67 18.84
CA LYS A 25 -11.55 2.21 18.90
C LYS A 25 -12.91 1.82 19.47
N SER A 26 -13.59 0.90 18.79
CA SER A 26 -14.79 0.22 19.28
C SER A 26 -14.72 -1.28 18.98
N GLU A 27 -15.65 -2.05 19.51
CA GLU A 27 -15.71 -3.50 19.33
C GLU A 27 -17.13 -3.90 18.93
N ILE A 28 -17.24 -4.72 17.90
CA ILE A 28 -18.50 -5.33 17.45
C ILE A 28 -18.42 -6.82 17.75
N LYS A 29 -19.38 -7.32 18.53
CA LYS A 29 -19.51 -8.74 18.85
C LYS A 29 -20.58 -9.40 17.97
N ASP A 30 -20.18 -10.43 17.23
CA ASP A 30 -21.08 -11.38 16.59
C ASP A 30 -21.64 -12.31 17.67
N GLU A 31 -22.80 -11.96 18.21
CA GLU A 31 -23.46 -12.71 19.28
C GLU A 31 -23.82 -14.15 18.88
N MET A 32 -24.01 -14.44 17.58
CA MET A 32 -24.33 -15.80 17.12
C MET A 32 -23.10 -16.72 17.11
N ARG A 33 -21.90 -16.16 16.94
CA ARG A 33 -20.66 -16.94 16.79
C ARG A 33 -19.63 -16.66 17.88
N GLY A 34 -19.95 -15.76 18.81
CA GLY A 34 -19.07 -15.35 19.92
C GLY A 34 -17.76 -14.71 19.44
N LYS A 35 -17.74 -14.11 18.24
CA LYS A 35 -16.53 -13.50 17.66
C LYS A 35 -16.59 -11.99 17.76
N SER A 36 -15.49 -11.37 18.15
CA SER A 36 -15.35 -9.92 18.17
C SER A 36 -14.59 -9.41 16.95
N THR A 37 -14.94 -8.21 16.50
CA THR A 37 -14.20 -7.42 15.51
C THR A 37 -13.90 -6.06 16.12
N SER A 38 -12.62 -5.69 16.22
CA SER A 38 -12.22 -4.33 16.58
C SER A 38 -12.46 -3.40 15.39
N VAL A 39 -13.02 -2.23 15.64
CA VAL A 39 -13.23 -1.19 14.64
C VAL A 39 -12.44 0.04 15.05
N PHE A 40 -11.50 0.45 14.21
CA PHE A 40 -10.72 1.66 14.36
C PHE A 40 -11.22 2.69 13.36
N SER A 41 -11.57 3.90 13.80
CA SER A 41 -12.07 4.93 12.89
C SER A 41 -11.39 6.29 13.06
N LEU A 42 -11.31 7.00 11.93
CA LEU A 42 -10.91 8.40 11.83
C LEU A 42 -11.87 9.11 10.89
N THR A 43 -12.32 10.30 11.26
CA THR A 43 -13.16 11.14 10.39
C THR A 43 -12.39 12.37 9.98
N SER A 44 -12.49 12.75 8.71
CA SER A 44 -11.83 13.91 8.14
C SER A 44 -12.83 14.72 7.32
N SER A 45 -12.79 16.04 7.49
CA SER A 45 -13.49 16.97 6.61
C SER A 45 -12.63 17.30 5.38
N PRO A 46 -13.23 17.77 4.26
CA PRO A 46 -12.47 18.17 3.10
C PRO A 46 -11.43 19.25 3.43
N ILE A 47 -10.25 19.19 2.81
CA ILE A 47 -9.18 20.19 2.99
C ILE A 47 -9.65 21.58 2.55
N SER A 48 -10.53 21.65 1.55
CA SER A 48 -11.16 22.90 1.10
C SER A 48 -12.09 23.53 2.14
N GLY A 49 -12.49 22.79 3.18
CA GLY A 49 -13.42 23.23 4.23
C GLY A 49 -14.91 23.14 3.85
N SER A 50 -15.25 22.69 2.64
CA SER A 50 -16.63 22.56 2.16
C SER A 50 -16.88 21.19 1.55
N GLY A 51 -18.00 20.57 1.92
CA GLY A 51 -18.41 19.25 1.43
C GLY A 51 -18.62 18.24 2.56
N PRO A 52 -18.98 17.00 2.22
CA PRO A 52 -19.24 15.95 3.21
C PRO A 52 -17.96 15.45 3.88
N ASP A 53 -18.07 15.05 5.15
CA ASP A 53 -17.01 14.34 5.86
C ASP A 53 -16.83 12.92 5.32
N VAL A 54 -15.61 12.40 5.44
CA VAL A 54 -15.30 11.00 5.14
C VAL A 54 -14.74 10.33 6.38
N THR A 55 -15.28 9.16 6.72
CA THR A 55 -14.80 8.30 7.80
C THR A 55 -14.03 7.13 7.23
N LEU A 56 -12.74 7.04 7.57
CA LEU A 56 -11.92 5.84 7.39
C LEU A 56 -12.18 4.88 8.55
N MET A 57 -12.49 3.63 8.23
CA MET A 57 -12.66 2.53 9.18
C MET A 57 -11.72 1.38 8.83
N VAL A 58 -11.04 0.84 9.85
CA VAL A 58 -10.27 -0.40 9.77
C VAL A 58 -10.91 -1.45 10.68
N LEU A 59 -11.28 -2.58 10.10
CA LEU A 59 -12.02 -3.66 10.72
C LEU A 59 -11.06 -4.82 10.98
N ASP A 60 -10.67 -5.05 12.22
CA ASP A 60 -9.69 -6.08 12.59
C ASP A 60 -10.34 -7.23 13.37
N LYS A 61 -10.21 -8.44 12.83
CA LYS A 61 -10.64 -9.70 13.45
C LYS A 61 -9.49 -10.43 14.14
N ASN A 62 -8.31 -9.81 14.18
CA ASN A 62 -7.07 -10.38 14.69
C ASN A 62 -6.65 -11.67 13.97
N ASP A 63 -6.95 -11.76 12.66
CA ASP A 63 -6.58 -12.87 11.77
C ASP A 63 -5.50 -12.47 10.74
N GLY A 64 -4.99 -11.24 10.83
CA GLY A 64 -4.00 -10.68 9.92
C GLY A 64 -4.58 -10.20 8.58
N GLN A 65 -5.90 -10.24 8.40
CA GLN A 65 -6.58 -9.82 7.17
C GLN A 65 -7.63 -8.74 7.47
N PRO A 66 -7.22 -7.56 7.98
CA PRO A 66 -8.15 -6.49 8.29
C PRO A 66 -8.88 -6.00 7.03
N GLY A 67 -10.11 -5.54 7.23
CA GLY A 67 -10.87 -4.80 6.24
C GLY A 67 -10.61 -3.30 6.35
N VAL A 68 -10.76 -2.58 5.24
CA VAL A 68 -10.72 -1.11 5.19
C VAL A 68 -11.97 -0.63 4.48
N VAL A 69 -12.64 0.37 5.03
CA VAL A 69 -13.83 0.97 4.44
C VAL A 69 -13.73 2.49 4.62
N PHE A 70 -13.98 3.24 3.56
CA PHE A 70 -14.29 4.65 3.67
C PHE A 70 -15.80 4.84 3.55
N SER A 71 -16.39 5.58 4.47
CA SER A 71 -17.80 5.97 4.43
C SER A 71 -17.88 7.47 4.18
N VAL A 72 -18.59 7.85 3.12
CA VAL A 72 -18.85 9.25 2.77
C VAL A 72 -20.18 9.66 3.40
N LYS A 73 -20.13 10.59 4.35
CA LYS A 73 -21.33 11.07 5.05
C LYS A 73 -22.19 11.91 4.12
N ASP A 74 -23.46 11.57 3.94
CA ASP A 74 -24.43 12.37 3.15
C ASP A 74 -23.97 12.68 1.71
N GLY A 75 -23.00 11.92 1.18
CA GLY A 75 -22.40 12.09 -0.14
C GLY A 75 -22.37 10.77 -0.90
N ARG A 76 -22.24 10.85 -2.22
CA ARG A 76 -22.13 9.69 -3.10
C ARG A 76 -21.04 9.94 -4.12
N THR A 77 -20.17 8.97 -4.36
CA THR A 77 -19.16 9.08 -5.42
C THR A 77 -19.78 9.23 -6.80
N GLU A 78 -19.15 10.07 -7.62
CA GLU A 78 -19.50 10.26 -9.03
C GLU A 78 -18.65 9.34 -9.92
N GLY A 79 -19.16 8.92 -11.08
CA GLY A 79 -18.43 8.07 -12.02
C GLY A 79 -18.20 6.61 -11.60
N CYS A 80 -18.61 6.23 -10.39
CA CYS A 80 -18.62 4.85 -9.92
C CYS A 80 -19.85 4.09 -10.45
N PRO A 81 -19.68 2.91 -11.07
CA PRO A 81 -20.81 2.13 -11.54
C PRO A 81 -21.67 1.61 -10.39
N THR A 82 -22.91 1.26 -10.72
CA THR A 82 -23.79 0.50 -9.84
C THR A 82 -23.58 -1.00 -10.04
N ALA A 83 -23.19 -1.67 -8.96
CA ALA A 83 -23.21 -3.12 -8.68
C ALA A 83 -22.35 -4.10 -9.51
N ASP A 84 -22.17 -3.96 -10.84
CA ASP A 84 -21.88 -5.19 -11.63
C ASP A 84 -20.62 -5.23 -12.53
N SER A 85 -19.66 -4.29 -12.49
CA SER A 85 -18.34 -4.55 -13.16
C SER A 85 -17.23 -3.49 -13.09
N SER A 86 -17.41 -2.32 -12.47
CA SER A 86 -16.36 -1.29 -12.54
C SER A 86 -15.89 -0.84 -11.15
N TYR A 87 -14.59 -0.70 -11.03
CA TYR A 87 -13.96 -0.10 -9.86
C TYR A 87 -14.12 1.42 -9.95
N CYS A 88 -14.20 2.08 -8.80
CA CYS A 88 -13.92 3.51 -8.71
C CYS A 88 -12.41 3.70 -8.69
N ASN A 89 -11.88 4.53 -9.57
CA ASN A 89 -10.51 4.99 -9.41
C ASN A 89 -10.50 6.15 -8.43
N VAL A 90 -9.76 6.00 -7.33
CA VAL A 90 -9.62 7.01 -6.29
C VAL A 90 -8.14 7.27 -6.10
N ASN A 91 -7.76 8.54 -6.12
CA ASN A 91 -6.37 8.91 -5.92
C ASN A 91 -6.04 8.86 -4.43
N VAL A 92 -4.97 8.16 -4.06
CA VAL A 92 -4.47 8.09 -2.70
C VAL A 92 -3.00 8.45 -2.65
N LYS A 93 -2.55 8.98 -1.52
CA LYS A 93 -1.14 9.22 -1.25
C LYS A 93 -0.85 8.95 0.22
N PHE A 94 0.20 8.19 0.50
CA PHE A 94 0.66 7.95 1.86
C PHE A 94 1.94 8.75 2.11
N ASP A 95 1.94 9.60 3.15
CA ASP A 95 3.05 10.50 3.48
C ASP A 95 3.62 11.24 2.25
N ASP A 96 4.92 11.14 2.01
CA ASP A 96 5.64 11.70 0.86
C ASP A 96 5.77 10.70 -0.30
N GLY A 97 5.05 9.57 -0.23
CA GLY A 97 4.96 8.59 -1.29
C GLY A 97 4.31 9.16 -2.57
N LYS A 98 4.36 8.38 -3.64
CA LYS A 98 3.70 8.74 -4.91
C LYS A 98 2.18 8.76 -4.80
N VAL A 99 1.52 9.51 -5.69
CA VAL A 99 0.06 9.44 -5.86
C VAL A 99 -0.28 8.17 -6.63
N LEU A 100 -1.22 7.39 -6.10
CA LEU A 100 -1.68 6.14 -6.69
C LEU A 100 -3.15 6.27 -7.08
N ALA A 101 -3.49 5.90 -8.31
CA ALA A 101 -4.86 5.65 -8.70
C ALA A 101 -5.23 4.24 -8.24
N GLU A 102 -5.89 4.16 -7.08
CA GLU A 102 -6.30 2.90 -6.47
C GLU A 102 -7.73 2.53 -6.88
N ASN A 103 -7.94 1.23 -7.08
CA ASN A 103 -9.26 0.70 -7.38
C ASN A 103 -10.04 0.50 -6.09
N PHE A 104 -11.27 1.01 -6.05
CA PHE A 104 -12.21 0.81 -4.95
C PHE A 104 -13.48 0.13 -5.45
N SER A 105 -13.93 -0.86 -4.69
CA SER A 105 -15.27 -1.42 -4.83
C SER A 105 -16.29 -0.51 -4.14
N THR A 106 -17.45 -0.34 -4.77
CA THR A 106 -18.61 0.30 -4.17
C THR A 106 -19.90 -0.31 -4.70
N ALA A 107 -20.89 -0.48 -3.83
CA ALA A 107 -22.23 -0.89 -4.23
C ALA A 107 -23.16 0.32 -4.45
N GLU A 108 -23.03 1.33 -3.58
CA GLU A 108 -23.99 2.44 -3.49
C GLU A 108 -23.32 3.82 -3.67
N GLY A 109 -22.00 3.87 -3.83
CA GLY A 109 -21.20 5.09 -3.90
C GLY A 109 -21.00 5.81 -2.56
N THR A 110 -21.56 5.28 -1.47
CA THR A 110 -21.43 5.82 -0.10
C THR A 110 -20.31 5.13 0.68
N HIS A 111 -19.96 3.90 0.29
CA HIS A 111 -18.91 3.11 0.91
C HIS A 111 -17.88 2.71 -0.15
N LEU A 112 -16.61 2.95 0.13
CA LEU A 112 -15.50 2.62 -0.74
C LEU A 112 -14.60 1.62 -0.03
N VAL A 113 -14.36 0.49 -0.68
CA VAL A 113 -13.46 -0.57 -0.17
C VAL A 113 -12.30 -0.72 -1.14
N PRO A 114 -11.04 -0.47 -0.74
CA PRO A 114 -9.89 -0.62 -1.64
C PRO A 114 -9.76 -2.08 -2.07
N SER A 115 -9.43 -2.30 -3.35
CA SER A 115 -9.28 -3.64 -3.91
C SER A 115 -8.17 -4.42 -3.23
N GLU A 116 -7.00 -3.81 -2.98
CA GLU A 116 -5.88 -4.42 -2.26
C GLU A 116 -6.02 -4.21 -0.75
N VAL A 117 -7.15 -4.62 -0.16
CA VAL A 117 -7.61 -4.18 1.18
C VAL A 117 -6.59 -4.43 2.30
N VAL A 118 -5.92 -5.59 2.31
CA VAL A 118 -4.96 -5.95 3.36
C VAL A 118 -3.64 -5.20 3.17
N ALA A 119 -3.19 -5.01 1.92
CA ALA A 119 -2.00 -4.21 1.62
C ALA A 119 -2.22 -2.74 1.97
N PHE A 120 -3.41 -2.21 1.67
CA PHE A 120 -3.82 -0.86 2.03
C PHE A 120 -3.80 -0.66 3.56
N ALA A 121 -4.41 -1.58 4.32
CA ALA A 121 -4.35 -1.56 5.78
C ALA A 121 -2.90 -1.64 6.30
N GLY A 122 -2.09 -2.54 5.71
CA GLY A 122 -0.68 -2.65 6.05
C GLY A 122 0.07 -1.35 5.82
N THR A 123 -0.22 -0.63 4.74
CA THR A 123 0.39 0.67 4.43
C THR A 123 -0.01 1.71 5.47
N ILE A 124 -1.28 1.75 5.88
CA ILE A 124 -1.78 2.63 6.95
C ILE A 124 -0.99 2.41 8.26
N THR A 125 -0.69 1.16 8.65
CA THR A 125 0.09 0.88 9.88
C THR A 125 1.52 1.41 9.85
N LYS A 126 2.06 1.70 8.66
CA LYS A 126 3.41 2.23 8.46
C LYS A 126 3.44 3.74 8.19
N ALA A 127 2.35 4.29 7.66
CA ALA A 127 2.23 5.70 7.32
C ALA A 127 1.95 6.59 8.53
N ARG A 128 2.22 7.89 8.39
CA ARG A 128 1.76 8.92 9.34
C ARG A 128 0.52 9.64 8.85
N ASN A 129 0.45 9.89 7.54
CA ASN A 129 -0.64 10.58 6.87
C ASN A 129 -1.14 9.75 5.68
N LEU A 130 -2.45 9.79 5.47
CA LEU A 130 -3.10 9.34 4.25
C LEU A 130 -3.85 10.53 3.66
N PHE A 131 -3.64 10.79 2.38
CA PHE A 131 -4.44 11.70 1.58
C PHE A 131 -5.33 10.87 0.66
N LEU A 132 -6.59 11.26 0.58
CA LEU A 132 -7.61 10.66 -0.27
C LEU A 132 -8.19 11.75 -1.15
N GLU A 133 -8.23 11.53 -2.45
CA GLU A 133 -8.87 12.42 -3.41
C GLU A 133 -9.95 11.64 -4.16
N VAL A 134 -11.20 12.07 -3.98
CA VAL A 134 -12.40 11.37 -4.45
C VAL A 134 -13.35 12.35 -5.11
N ASP A 135 -13.91 11.95 -6.24
CA ASP A 135 -14.94 12.72 -6.95
C ASP A 135 -16.33 12.40 -6.38
N LEU A 136 -16.99 13.42 -5.82
CA LEU A 136 -18.28 13.28 -5.17
C LEU A 136 -19.36 14.02 -5.95
N LYS A 137 -20.48 13.34 -6.16
CA LYS A 137 -21.65 13.88 -6.84
C LYS A 137 -22.08 15.19 -6.17
N GLN A 138 -22.27 16.24 -6.96
CA GLN A 138 -22.62 17.61 -6.54
C GLN A 138 -21.49 18.43 -5.88
N TYR A 139 -20.35 17.82 -5.55
CA TYR A 139 -19.21 18.51 -4.91
C TYR A 139 -17.94 18.50 -5.79
N GLY A 140 -17.89 17.62 -6.79
CA GLY A 140 -16.71 17.41 -7.62
C GLY A 140 -15.57 16.73 -6.86
N LEU A 141 -14.36 16.94 -7.34
CA LEU A 141 -13.13 16.37 -6.78
C LEU A 141 -12.77 17.02 -5.44
N LEU A 142 -12.81 16.25 -4.36
CA LEU A 142 -12.47 16.68 -3.01
C LEU A 142 -11.28 15.91 -2.45
N GLN A 143 -10.44 16.60 -1.66
CA GLN A 143 -9.28 16.03 -0.99
C GLN A 143 -9.49 15.98 0.53
N TYR A 144 -9.04 14.89 1.14
CA TYR A 144 -9.13 14.62 2.56
C TYR A 144 -7.76 14.24 3.10
N LYS A 145 -7.51 14.57 4.37
CA LYS A 145 -6.28 14.19 5.08
C LYS A 145 -6.61 13.45 6.36
N PHE A 146 -6.08 12.24 6.50
CA PHE A 146 -6.19 11.41 7.70
C PHE A 146 -4.83 11.34 8.41
N SER A 147 -4.82 11.55 9.72
CA SER A 147 -3.63 11.33 10.57
C SER A 147 -3.63 9.88 11.04
N VAL A 148 -3.04 8.99 10.25
CA VAL A 148 -3.18 7.53 10.43
C VAL A 148 -2.15 6.90 11.37
N LYS A 149 -1.15 7.68 11.83
CA LYS A 149 -0.12 7.22 12.75
C LYS A 149 -0.73 6.53 13.99
N GLY A 150 -0.13 5.43 14.41
CA GLY A 150 -0.48 4.76 15.68
C GLY A 150 -1.57 3.70 15.57
N LEU A 151 -1.99 3.33 14.35
CA LEU A 151 -2.80 2.14 14.15
C LEU A 151 -1.95 0.89 14.44
N ASP A 152 -2.25 0.22 15.54
CA ASP A 152 -1.59 -1.01 15.97
C ASP A 152 -2.50 -2.22 15.73
N ILE A 153 -2.31 -2.87 14.58
CA ILE A 153 -3.01 -4.09 14.18
C ILE A 153 -2.03 -5.08 13.56
N PHE A 154 -2.35 -6.36 13.67
CA PHE A 154 -1.57 -7.41 13.02
C PHE A 154 -1.91 -7.49 11.53
N ILE A 155 -0.88 -7.56 10.69
CA ILE A 155 -1.00 -7.74 9.23
C ILE A 155 -0.28 -9.04 8.87
N ASP A 156 -1.00 -9.98 8.26
CA ASP A 156 -0.36 -11.17 7.71
C ASP A 156 0.50 -10.79 6.49
N ARG A 157 1.80 -11.04 6.62
CA ARG A 157 2.81 -10.80 5.58
C ARG A 157 3.11 -12.06 4.78
N SER A 158 2.32 -13.12 4.90
CA SER A 158 2.48 -14.32 4.08
C SER A 158 2.14 -14.06 2.60
N PRO A 159 2.78 -14.77 1.65
CA PRO A 159 3.87 -15.73 1.84
C PRO A 159 5.25 -15.07 1.94
N LYS A 160 6.26 -15.84 2.37
CA LYS A 160 7.66 -15.38 2.43
C LYS A 160 8.31 -15.50 1.06
N VAL A 161 8.58 -14.37 0.42
CA VAL A 161 9.27 -14.30 -0.88
C VAL A 161 10.70 -13.85 -0.63
N LYS A 162 11.68 -14.55 -1.18
CA LYS A 162 13.10 -14.25 -1.03
C LYS A 162 13.76 -14.07 -2.39
N VAL A 163 14.63 -13.07 -2.49
CA VAL A 163 15.48 -12.81 -3.66
C VAL A 163 16.89 -12.57 -3.14
N LEU A 164 17.85 -13.38 -3.59
CA LEU A 164 19.25 -13.31 -3.13
C LEU A 164 19.41 -13.34 -1.59
N GLY A 165 18.55 -14.09 -0.89
CA GLY A 165 18.57 -14.20 0.58
C GLY A 165 17.79 -13.11 1.33
N PHE A 166 17.37 -12.05 0.65
CA PHE A 166 16.56 -10.98 1.24
C PHE A 166 15.06 -11.30 1.11
N GLU A 167 14.34 -11.25 2.22
CA GLU A 167 12.91 -11.51 2.31
C GLU A 167 12.12 -10.21 2.11
N LEU A 168 11.15 -10.27 1.22
CA LEU A 168 10.33 -9.14 0.82
C LEU A 168 9.46 -8.67 2.00
N GLY A 169 9.53 -7.37 2.30
CA GLY A 169 8.88 -6.71 3.44
C GLY A 169 9.71 -6.67 4.73
N GLU A 170 10.90 -7.29 4.75
CA GLU A 170 11.79 -7.29 5.92
C GLU A 170 12.80 -6.13 5.89
N ALA A 171 13.19 -5.68 7.09
CA ALA A 171 14.16 -4.60 7.28
C ALA A 171 15.59 -5.15 7.39
N TYR A 172 16.53 -4.48 6.72
CA TYR A 172 17.94 -4.87 6.66
C TYR A 172 18.82 -3.66 6.93
N PRO A 173 19.05 -3.28 8.20
CA PRO A 173 19.82 -2.08 8.54
C PRO A 173 21.30 -2.17 8.12
N ASN A 174 21.83 -3.39 7.97
CA ASN A 174 23.19 -3.65 7.50
C ASN A 174 23.12 -4.36 6.13
N LEU A 175 22.94 -3.59 5.06
CA LEU A 175 22.85 -4.11 3.69
C LEU A 175 24.23 -4.54 3.19
N ASP A 176 24.51 -5.84 3.24
CA ASP A 176 25.61 -6.47 2.50
C ASP A 176 25.04 -7.22 1.29
N ILE A 177 24.76 -6.45 0.23
CA ILE A 177 24.19 -6.98 -1.01
C ILE A 177 25.33 -7.15 -2.02
N PRO A 178 25.48 -8.32 -2.66
CA PRO A 178 26.49 -8.56 -3.69
C PRO A 178 26.10 -7.94 -5.04
N LEU A 179 25.62 -6.68 -5.03
CA LEU A 179 25.17 -5.91 -6.19
C LEU A 179 25.72 -4.49 -6.11
N THR A 180 25.76 -3.79 -7.24
CA THR A 180 26.24 -2.41 -7.31
C THR A 180 25.09 -1.45 -7.04
N LYS A 181 25.32 -0.39 -6.26
CA LYS A 181 24.30 0.64 -6.02
C LYS A 181 23.95 1.34 -7.35
N SER A 182 22.68 1.30 -7.74
CA SER A 182 22.17 1.85 -9.02
C SER A 182 21.41 3.15 -8.86
N LYS A 183 20.73 3.36 -7.71
CA LYS A 183 19.91 4.54 -7.43
C LYS A 183 19.97 4.90 -5.95
N VAL A 184 19.99 6.19 -5.66
CA VAL A 184 19.83 6.76 -4.31
C VAL A 184 18.92 7.97 -4.38
N ASN A 185 17.74 7.88 -3.80
CA ASN A 185 16.79 8.99 -3.66
C ASN A 185 16.26 9.05 -2.23
N GLY A 186 16.94 9.81 -1.37
CA GLY A 186 16.63 9.83 0.06
C GLY A 186 16.75 8.43 0.67
N MET A 187 15.64 7.90 1.18
CA MET A 187 15.56 6.57 1.80
C MET A 187 15.29 5.44 0.78
N ASP A 188 15.00 5.76 -0.49
CA ASP A 188 14.87 4.78 -1.57
C ASP A 188 16.23 4.51 -2.20
N VAL A 189 16.75 3.30 -1.96
CA VAL A 189 18.05 2.84 -2.45
C VAL A 189 17.86 1.59 -3.27
N CYS A 190 18.33 1.61 -4.51
CA CYS A 190 18.33 0.43 -5.37
C CYS A 190 19.74 -0.03 -5.73
N TYR A 191 19.83 -1.33 -5.97
CA TYR A 191 21.03 -2.04 -6.36
C TYR A 191 20.75 -2.81 -7.65
N ALA A 192 21.74 -2.85 -8.55
CA ALA A 192 21.70 -3.58 -9.80
C ALA A 192 22.93 -4.48 -9.96
N GLY A 193 22.76 -5.58 -10.67
CA GLY A 193 23.88 -6.40 -11.13
C GLY A 193 23.51 -7.21 -12.36
N GLU A 194 24.54 -7.67 -13.07
CA GLU A 194 24.40 -8.48 -14.29
C GLU A 194 25.03 -9.85 -14.08
N ASN A 195 24.51 -10.87 -14.76
CA ASN A 195 24.99 -12.26 -14.70
C ASN A 195 25.03 -12.85 -13.28
N ILE A 196 23.99 -12.57 -12.49
CA ILE A 196 23.91 -12.92 -11.07
C ILE A 196 23.46 -14.37 -10.88
N GLU A 197 24.24 -15.14 -10.12
CA GLU A 197 23.93 -16.53 -9.78
C GLU A 197 22.93 -16.65 -8.62
N GLY A 198 22.17 -17.74 -8.58
CA GLY A 198 21.44 -18.15 -7.37
C GLY A 198 20.16 -17.38 -7.06
N VAL A 199 19.63 -16.57 -7.99
CA VAL A 199 18.41 -15.76 -7.75
C VAL A 199 17.17 -16.63 -7.51
N PHE A 200 16.94 -17.64 -8.36
CA PHE A 200 15.79 -18.56 -8.28
C PHE A 200 16.17 -20.06 -8.37
N GLY A 201 17.46 -20.39 -8.29
CA GLY A 201 17.97 -21.76 -8.42
C GLY A 201 19.28 -21.85 -9.22
N PRO A 202 19.59 -23.02 -9.82
CA PRO A 202 20.79 -23.21 -10.61
C PRO A 202 20.66 -22.44 -11.94
N GLY A 203 21.46 -21.38 -12.10
CA GLY A 203 21.46 -20.52 -13.29
C GLY A 203 21.95 -19.12 -12.99
N LYS A 204 22.17 -18.34 -14.06
CA LYS A 204 22.48 -16.91 -14.00
C LYS A 204 21.28 -16.12 -14.49
N ALA A 205 20.83 -15.16 -13.69
CA ALA A 205 19.95 -14.11 -14.16
C ALA A 205 20.78 -13.08 -14.93
N GLU A 206 20.27 -12.66 -16.08
CA GLU A 206 20.92 -11.65 -16.91
C GLU A 206 21.07 -10.33 -16.15
N LYS A 207 19.99 -9.87 -15.52
CA LYS A 207 19.97 -8.65 -14.70
C LYS A 207 19.13 -8.84 -13.46
N VAL A 208 19.57 -8.26 -12.36
CA VAL A 208 18.81 -8.18 -11.11
C VAL A 208 18.81 -6.73 -10.66
N HIS A 209 17.65 -6.22 -10.31
CA HIS A 209 17.47 -4.93 -9.66
C HIS A 209 16.70 -5.15 -8.36
N MET A 210 17.17 -4.63 -7.24
CA MET A 210 16.53 -4.74 -5.93
C MET A 210 16.46 -3.37 -5.27
N CYS A 211 15.31 -2.98 -4.76
CA CYS A 211 15.09 -1.69 -4.11
C CYS A 211 14.64 -1.84 -2.66
N PHE A 212 15.14 -0.91 -1.85
CA PHE A 212 14.93 -0.85 -0.42
C PHE A 212 14.47 0.57 -0.06
N TYR A 213 13.43 0.68 0.76
CA TYR A 213 12.93 1.95 1.27
C TYR A 213 13.02 1.95 2.78
N ASP A 214 13.78 2.89 3.33
CA ASP A 214 14.13 2.92 4.76
C ASP A 214 14.67 1.55 5.24
N ASN A 215 15.60 1.00 4.45
CA ASN A 215 16.19 -0.33 4.65
C ASN A 215 15.23 -1.53 4.55
N VAL A 216 13.95 -1.33 4.17
CA VAL A 216 12.99 -2.42 3.96
C VAL A 216 12.98 -2.86 2.51
N PHE A 217 13.22 -4.15 2.25
CA PHE A 217 13.20 -4.71 0.89
C PHE A 217 11.78 -4.70 0.33
N TYR A 218 11.50 -3.88 -0.69
CA TYR A 218 10.13 -3.71 -1.20
C TYR A 218 9.94 -4.11 -2.66
N SER A 219 11.00 -4.19 -3.46
CA SER A 219 10.83 -4.55 -4.88
C SER A 219 12.06 -5.22 -5.47
N ALA A 220 11.83 -6.21 -6.33
CA ALA A 220 12.84 -6.77 -7.21
C ALA A 220 12.35 -6.89 -8.65
N ILE A 221 13.25 -6.61 -9.60
CA ILE A 221 13.08 -6.88 -11.01
C ILE A 221 14.18 -7.87 -11.42
N VAL A 222 13.80 -9.06 -11.87
CA VAL A 222 14.74 -10.12 -12.24
C VAL A 222 14.56 -10.49 -13.69
N THR A 223 15.55 -10.18 -14.52
CA THR A 223 15.61 -10.56 -15.93
C THR A 223 16.34 -11.90 -16.07
N PRO A 224 15.66 -12.99 -16.47
CA PRO A 224 16.28 -14.31 -16.45
C PRO A 224 17.31 -14.54 -17.55
N GLY A 225 17.11 -14.00 -18.75
CA GLY A 225 17.97 -14.12 -19.93
C GLY A 225 17.97 -15.50 -20.60
N THR A 226 17.73 -16.58 -19.86
CA THR A 226 17.79 -17.96 -20.36
C THR A 226 16.57 -18.79 -19.98
N LYS A 227 16.27 -19.83 -20.77
CA LYS A 227 15.17 -20.77 -20.49
C LYS A 227 15.28 -21.42 -19.11
N PRO A 228 16.44 -21.97 -18.69
CA PRO A 228 16.54 -22.62 -17.38
C PRO A 228 16.27 -21.65 -16.22
N THR A 229 16.84 -20.46 -16.26
CA THR A 229 16.62 -19.43 -15.22
C THR A 229 15.16 -18.99 -15.18
N TYR A 230 14.52 -18.80 -16.34
CA TYR A 230 13.11 -18.43 -16.42
C TYR A 230 12.21 -19.52 -15.81
N VAL A 231 12.42 -20.78 -16.18
CA VAL A 231 11.64 -21.92 -15.64
C VAL A 231 11.86 -22.06 -14.13
N ALA A 232 13.08 -21.84 -13.64
CA ALA A 232 13.37 -21.84 -12.21
C ALA A 232 12.61 -20.71 -11.48
N GLY A 233 12.57 -19.50 -12.05
CA GLY A 233 11.79 -18.37 -11.53
C GLY A 233 10.29 -18.67 -11.44
N VAL A 234 9.69 -19.17 -12.53
CA VAL A 234 8.27 -19.58 -12.53
C VAL A 234 8.02 -20.68 -11.50
N LYS A 235 8.89 -21.69 -11.40
CA LYS A 235 8.76 -22.78 -10.42
C LYS A 235 8.82 -22.25 -8.99
N TYR A 236 9.77 -21.35 -8.71
CA TYR A 236 9.92 -20.72 -7.41
C TYR A 236 8.66 -19.92 -7.03
N LEU A 237 8.22 -19.00 -7.88
CA LEU A 237 7.02 -18.19 -7.63
C LEU A 237 5.77 -19.07 -7.48
N ASN A 238 5.66 -20.13 -8.27
CA ASN A 238 4.58 -21.11 -8.12
C ASN A 238 4.60 -21.85 -6.79
N SER A 239 5.79 -22.14 -6.25
CA SER A 239 5.92 -22.81 -4.94
C SER A 239 5.54 -21.90 -3.78
N VAL A 240 5.67 -20.57 -3.95
CA VAL A 240 5.42 -19.58 -2.91
C VAL A 240 3.97 -19.08 -2.94
N PHE A 241 3.44 -18.79 -4.13
CA PHE A 241 2.12 -18.18 -4.31
C PHE A 241 1.05 -19.14 -4.84
N GLY A 242 1.41 -20.34 -5.29
CA GLY A 242 0.54 -21.20 -6.09
C GLY A 242 0.57 -20.82 -7.57
N LYS A 243 -0.41 -21.29 -8.35
CA LYS A 243 -0.45 -21.03 -9.80
C LYS A 243 -0.75 -19.54 -10.08
N PRO A 244 -0.19 -18.95 -11.16
CA PRO A 244 -0.55 -17.60 -11.56
C PRO A 244 -1.96 -17.57 -12.16
N ASP A 245 -2.50 -16.37 -12.31
CA ASP A 245 -3.64 -16.14 -13.18
C ASP A 245 -3.24 -16.41 -14.65
N PRO A 246 -3.84 -17.42 -15.31
CA PRO A 246 -3.47 -17.81 -16.68
C PRO A 246 -4.03 -16.88 -17.75
N ASP A 247 -5.07 -16.10 -17.46
CA ASP A 247 -5.89 -15.43 -18.48
C ASP A 247 -5.45 -13.97 -18.73
N SER A 248 -4.44 -13.50 -18.00
CA SER A 248 -3.84 -12.19 -18.18
C SER A 248 -2.65 -12.21 -19.15
N ILE A 249 -2.56 -11.17 -19.97
CA ILE A 249 -1.36 -10.85 -20.77
C ILE A 249 -0.12 -10.63 -19.87
N TYR A 250 -0.36 -10.24 -18.62
CA TYR A 250 0.61 -10.15 -17.54
C TYR A 250 0.21 -11.16 -16.45
N PRO A 251 0.54 -12.46 -16.59
CA PRO A 251 0.21 -13.41 -15.55
C PRO A 251 0.83 -12.96 -14.23
N SER A 252 0.03 -13.01 -13.17
CA SER A 252 0.44 -12.51 -11.87
C SER A 252 0.08 -13.45 -10.75
N TRP A 253 0.82 -13.32 -9.66
CA TRP A 253 0.68 -14.01 -8.41
C TRP A 253 0.34 -13.04 -7.28
N PRO A 254 -0.48 -13.45 -6.31
CA PRO A 254 -1.27 -14.68 -6.33
C PRO A 254 -2.38 -14.62 -7.39
N ASN A 255 -2.90 -15.78 -7.81
CA ASN A 255 -4.09 -15.82 -8.66
C ASN A 255 -5.31 -15.36 -7.84
N THR A 256 -5.82 -14.18 -8.17
CA THR A 256 -7.00 -13.62 -7.52
C THR A 256 -8.29 -13.97 -8.24
N GLY A 257 -8.21 -14.57 -9.44
CA GLY A 257 -9.33 -14.74 -10.36
C GLY A 257 -10.11 -13.43 -10.53
N ASP A 258 -11.43 -13.54 -10.61
CA ASP A 258 -12.35 -12.41 -10.74
C ASP A 258 -12.67 -11.71 -9.41
N LYS A 259 -11.89 -11.95 -8.34
CA LYS A 259 -12.16 -11.32 -7.05
C LYS A 259 -11.86 -9.83 -7.09
N VAL A 260 -12.89 -9.04 -6.81
CA VAL A 260 -12.84 -7.58 -6.66
C VAL A 260 -11.95 -7.14 -5.49
N ILE A 261 -11.96 -7.93 -4.41
CA ILE A 261 -11.17 -7.70 -3.21
C ILE A 261 -10.06 -8.75 -3.10
N ARG A 262 -8.84 -8.24 -3.03
CA ARG A 262 -7.58 -8.97 -2.93
C ARG A 262 -6.99 -8.77 -1.54
N ARG A 263 -6.43 -9.84 -1.00
CA ARG A 263 -5.95 -9.90 0.39
C ARG A 263 -4.45 -10.11 0.50
N SER A 264 -3.74 -10.16 -0.62
CA SER A 264 -2.30 -10.36 -0.59
C SER A 264 -1.59 -9.05 -0.28
N THR A 265 -0.48 -9.14 0.45
CA THR A 265 0.42 -8.01 0.71
C THR A 265 1.61 -7.99 -0.24
N LYS A 266 1.70 -8.98 -1.14
CA LYS A 266 2.83 -9.19 -2.05
C LYS A 266 2.32 -9.58 -3.42
N ARG A 267 3.03 -9.15 -4.45
CA ARG A 267 2.71 -9.47 -5.82
C ARG A 267 3.96 -9.92 -6.57
N ALA A 268 3.76 -10.83 -7.50
CA ALA A 268 4.72 -11.07 -8.55
C ALA A 268 4.01 -11.07 -9.91
N SER A 269 4.69 -10.66 -10.96
CA SER A 269 4.18 -10.75 -12.32
C SER A 269 5.31 -11.00 -13.31
N TYR A 270 4.95 -11.47 -14.49
CA TYR A 270 5.88 -11.61 -15.60
C TYR A 270 5.17 -11.36 -16.91
N LEU A 271 5.96 -11.18 -17.96
CA LEU A 271 5.48 -10.99 -19.31
C LEU A 271 5.56 -12.28 -20.11
N THR A 272 4.49 -12.60 -20.85
CA THR A 272 4.42 -13.75 -21.77
C THR A 272 4.44 -13.37 -23.25
N PHE A 273 4.63 -12.09 -23.57
CA PHE A 273 4.69 -11.63 -24.96
C PHE A 273 5.84 -12.33 -25.68
N GLU A 274 5.48 -13.30 -26.51
CA GLU A 274 6.33 -14.11 -27.39
C GLU A 274 6.89 -15.41 -26.78
N LYS A 275 6.54 -16.51 -27.44
CA LYS A 275 7.09 -17.84 -27.15
C LYS A 275 8.61 -17.79 -27.33
N ASN A 276 9.34 -18.33 -26.36
CA ASN A 276 10.82 -18.45 -26.36
C ASN A 276 11.62 -17.16 -26.11
N LYS A 277 11.00 -16.07 -25.65
CA LYS A 277 11.74 -14.93 -25.10
C LYS A 277 11.89 -15.05 -23.59
N TYR A 278 13.12 -15.32 -23.13
CA TYR A 278 13.45 -15.50 -21.70
C TYR A 278 14.08 -14.25 -21.05
N GLY A 279 14.23 -13.17 -21.83
CA GLY A 279 14.72 -11.86 -21.35
C GLY A 279 13.63 -10.96 -20.76
N LEU A 280 12.42 -11.49 -20.53
CA LEU A 280 11.32 -10.73 -19.93
C LEU A 280 11.42 -10.80 -18.40
N PRO A 281 11.31 -9.66 -17.70
CA PRO A 281 11.56 -9.63 -16.27
C PRO A 281 10.40 -10.21 -15.46
N PHE A 282 10.75 -10.84 -14.34
CA PHE A 282 9.84 -10.98 -13.20
C PHE A 282 9.85 -9.67 -12.41
N ILE A 283 8.67 -9.14 -12.11
CA ILE A 283 8.49 -7.98 -11.23
C ILE A 283 7.88 -8.49 -9.95
N ILE A 284 8.56 -8.29 -8.83
CA ILE A 284 8.17 -8.73 -7.49
C ILE A 284 8.09 -7.49 -6.60
N SER A 285 6.98 -7.33 -5.89
CA SER A 285 6.70 -6.13 -5.10
C SER A 285 6.02 -6.46 -3.77
N ASP A 286 6.40 -5.69 -2.75
CA ASP A 286 5.70 -5.59 -1.49
C ASP A 286 4.67 -4.46 -1.61
N GLU A 287 3.39 -4.81 -1.61
CA GLU A 287 2.30 -3.85 -1.84
C GLU A 287 2.00 -3.01 -0.59
N VAL A 288 2.64 -3.29 0.55
CA VAL A 288 2.53 -2.46 1.76
C VAL A 288 3.58 -1.36 1.80
N ILE A 289 4.80 -1.64 1.34
CA ILE A 289 5.90 -0.66 1.38
C ILE A 289 5.95 0.18 0.11
N SER A 290 5.67 -0.41 -1.06
CA SER A 290 5.74 0.29 -2.36
C SER A 290 4.94 1.61 -2.42
N PRO A 291 3.74 1.73 -1.80
CA PRO A 291 3.00 2.99 -1.77
C PRO A 291 3.67 4.13 -0.98
N LEU A 292 4.55 3.80 -0.04
CA LEU A 292 5.27 4.79 0.79
C LEU A 292 6.46 5.42 0.07
N VAL A 293 6.89 4.83 -1.05
CA VAL A 293 8.08 5.25 -1.78
C VAL A 293 7.79 6.52 -2.58
N PRO A 294 8.56 7.61 -2.39
CA PRO A 294 8.38 8.84 -3.15
C PRO A 294 8.57 8.65 -4.64
N GLU A 295 7.85 9.45 -5.42
CA GLU A 295 8.11 9.55 -6.85
C GLU A 295 9.51 10.08 -7.09
N THR A 296 10.22 9.50 -8.05
CA THR A 296 11.53 10.03 -8.44
C THR A 296 11.28 11.27 -9.29
N PRO A 297 11.89 12.43 -8.98
CA PRO A 297 11.77 13.60 -9.82
C PRO A 297 12.15 13.22 -11.25
N LYS A 298 11.27 13.51 -12.22
CA LYS A 298 11.65 13.40 -13.62
C LYS A 298 12.79 14.41 -13.86
N PRO A 299 13.89 14.00 -14.50
CA PRO A 299 14.99 14.90 -14.83
C PRO A 299 14.54 16.05 -15.73
#